data_AF-A0A1G5ZPG1-F1
#
_entry.id   AF-A0A1G5ZPG1-F1
#
_cell.length_a   1.000
_cell.length_b   1.000
_cell.length_c   1.000
_cell.angle_alpha   90.00
_cell.angle_beta   90.00
_cell.angle_gamma   90.00
#
_symmetry.space_group_name_H-M   'P 1'
#
loop_
_entity.id
_entity.type
_entity.pdbx_description
1 polymer ?
#
loop_
_entity_poly.entity_id
_entity_poly.type
_entity_poly.pdbx_seq_one_letter_code
_entity_poly.pdbx_strand_id
1 'polypeptide(L)'
;MAVINGTSGADTLVGTTSADQLYGLEGNDSLSGGDGNDWLEGGAGADTLNGGTGIDTASYANSTAGVTVSLITGTGLGGDAQGDTLTAIETVVGSSFNDTLTAQTSGHSLQGGAGDDVYIVGGTGVTVSELVDGGNDEVRTTLGDLTLAANVERLTYTGAGNFVGRGNALDNIITGGVGNDVLIGGNGADQLIGGAGVDIVSYEDASSVTLNLKTGVHTGFAAGDTFSGIETFRGSTAGDTFYASAAADNLDG
;
A
#
# COMPACT_ATOMS: atom_id res chain seq x y z
N MET A 1 27.98 -9.45 -6.71
CA MET A 1 27.85 -8.05 -6.32
C MET A 1 28.99 -7.23 -6.84
N ALA A 2 28.90 -6.96 -8.14
CA ALA A 2 29.55 -5.84 -8.76
C ALA A 2 28.76 -4.55 -8.44
N VAL A 3 29.49 -3.43 -8.51
CA VAL A 3 28.90 -2.09 -8.48
C VAL A 3 29.34 -1.42 -9.78
N ILE A 4 28.38 -1.03 -10.59
CA ILE A 4 28.57 -0.51 -11.94
C ILE A 4 27.98 0.89 -11.99
N ASN A 5 28.84 1.89 -12.18
CA ASN A 5 28.43 3.28 -12.27
C ASN A 5 28.59 3.76 -13.72
N GLY A 6 27.57 4.45 -14.22
CA GLY A 6 27.62 5.25 -15.42
C GLY A 6 28.34 6.58 -15.19
N THR A 7 27.92 7.55 -15.99
CA THR A 7 28.46 8.90 -16.09
C THR A 7 27.30 9.90 -16.11
N SER A 8 27.55 11.17 -16.42
CA SER A 8 26.47 12.15 -16.56
C SER A 8 25.87 12.19 -17.98
N GLY A 9 26.04 11.14 -18.77
CA GLY A 9 25.59 11.06 -20.14
C GLY A 9 24.97 9.70 -20.41
N ALA A 10 24.38 9.51 -21.59
CA ALA A 10 23.72 8.24 -21.92
C ALA A 10 24.70 7.05 -21.89
N ASP A 11 24.43 6.11 -21.00
CA ASP A 11 25.23 4.93 -20.73
C ASP A 11 24.50 3.63 -21.07
N THR A 12 25.28 2.56 -21.27
CA THR A 12 24.77 1.19 -21.36
C THR A 12 25.49 0.34 -20.34
N LEU A 13 24.78 -0.02 -19.29
CA LEU A 13 25.29 -0.77 -18.14
C LEU A 13 24.74 -2.20 -18.21
N VAL A 14 25.63 -3.18 -18.12
CA VAL A 14 25.27 -4.60 -18.14
C VAL A 14 25.89 -5.26 -16.93
N GLY A 15 25.03 -5.83 -16.08
CA GLY A 15 25.42 -6.62 -14.93
C GLY A 15 25.92 -8.00 -15.32
N THR A 16 26.01 -8.86 -14.31
CA THR A 16 26.63 -10.17 -14.36
C THR A 16 25.58 -11.26 -14.18
N THR A 17 26.00 -12.48 -13.84
CA THR A 17 25.09 -13.58 -13.49
C THR A 17 24.89 -13.70 -11.98
N SER A 18 25.10 -12.61 -11.25
CA SER A 18 25.00 -12.52 -9.80
C SER A 18 24.40 -11.17 -9.45
N ALA A 19 23.78 -11.07 -8.26
CA ALA A 19 23.26 -9.81 -7.74
C ALA A 19 24.26 -8.67 -7.87
N ASP A 20 23.85 -7.56 -8.50
CA ASP A 20 24.64 -6.38 -8.81
C ASP A 20 23.93 -5.07 -8.43
N GLN A 21 24.70 -3.98 -8.42
CA GLN A 21 24.17 -2.62 -8.27
C GLN A 21 24.57 -1.80 -9.49
N LEU A 22 23.58 -1.25 -10.20
CA LEU A 22 23.76 -0.45 -11.41
C LEU A 22 23.23 0.96 -11.15
N TYR A 23 24.06 1.97 -11.39
CA TYR A 23 23.75 3.39 -11.20
C TYR A 23 23.98 4.13 -12.52
N GLY A 24 22.92 4.61 -13.18
CA GLY A 24 22.99 5.39 -14.43
C GLY A 24 23.53 6.80 -14.20
N LEU A 25 22.99 7.48 -13.19
CA LEU A 25 23.26 8.86 -12.76
C LEU A 25 22.46 9.92 -13.53
N GLU A 26 23.06 10.66 -14.46
CA GLU A 26 22.33 11.58 -15.32
C GLU A 26 22.44 11.09 -16.75
N GLY A 27 21.42 11.30 -17.57
CA GLY A 27 21.42 10.84 -18.96
C GLY A 27 20.28 9.89 -19.22
N ASN A 28 20.11 9.48 -20.47
CA ASN A 28 19.12 8.46 -20.82
C ASN A 28 19.86 7.13 -20.93
N ASP A 29 19.77 6.33 -19.89
CA ASP A 29 20.60 5.16 -19.69
C ASP A 29 19.86 3.87 -19.99
N SER A 30 20.62 2.83 -20.33
CA SER A 30 20.13 1.47 -20.49
C SER A 30 20.82 0.56 -19.49
N LEU A 31 20.08 0.12 -18.47
CA LEU A 31 20.54 -0.75 -17.40
C LEU A 31 19.96 -2.15 -17.59
N SER A 32 20.82 -3.16 -17.64
CA SER A 32 20.43 -4.57 -17.68
C SER A 32 21.10 -5.32 -16.51
N GLY A 33 20.31 -5.79 -15.54
CA GLY A 33 20.79 -6.50 -14.36
C GLY A 33 21.42 -7.85 -14.71
N GLY A 34 20.68 -8.71 -15.43
CA GLY A 34 21.18 -10.01 -15.87
C GLY A 34 20.54 -11.14 -15.11
N ASP A 35 21.33 -12.03 -14.51
CA ASP A 35 20.80 -12.99 -13.54
C ASP A 35 21.19 -12.55 -12.13
N GLY A 36 20.34 -12.78 -11.14
CA GLY A 36 20.59 -12.39 -9.76
C GLY A 36 19.49 -11.47 -9.25
N ASN A 37 19.63 -10.99 -8.03
CA ASN A 37 18.71 -10.01 -7.50
C ASN A 37 19.41 -8.66 -7.58
N ASP A 38 19.07 -7.88 -8.57
CA ASP A 38 19.80 -6.67 -8.95
C ASP A 38 19.13 -5.41 -8.39
N TRP A 39 19.96 -4.40 -8.12
CA TRP A 39 19.54 -3.06 -7.75
C TRP A 39 19.84 -2.11 -8.91
N LEU A 40 18.80 -1.52 -9.48
CA LEU A 40 18.89 -0.61 -10.63
C LEU A 40 18.40 0.78 -10.20
N GLU A 41 19.27 1.77 -10.36
CA GLU A 41 18.96 3.18 -10.17
C GLU A 41 19.35 3.92 -11.45
N GLY A 42 18.36 4.32 -12.24
CA GLY A 42 18.58 5.07 -13.49
C GLY A 42 19.13 6.47 -13.19
N GLY A 43 18.41 7.20 -12.35
CA GLY A 43 18.75 8.57 -11.97
C GLY A 43 18.01 9.57 -12.85
N ALA A 44 18.61 10.72 -13.14
CA ALA A 44 17.94 11.77 -13.90
C ALA A 44 18.00 11.50 -15.41
N GLY A 45 16.84 11.26 -16.02
CA GLY A 45 16.70 11.13 -17.46
C GLY A 45 15.54 10.22 -17.80
N ALA A 46 15.48 9.75 -19.05
CA ALA A 46 14.50 8.76 -19.46
C ALA A 46 15.22 7.43 -19.68
N ASP A 47 15.15 6.55 -18.68
CA ASP A 47 15.98 5.37 -18.59
C ASP A 47 15.23 4.09 -18.98
N THR A 48 15.99 3.07 -19.37
CA THR A 48 15.49 1.71 -19.60
C THR A 48 16.08 0.79 -18.55
N LEU A 49 15.25 0.32 -17.62
CA LEU A 49 15.63 -0.58 -16.53
C LEU A 49 15.09 -1.98 -16.83
N ASN A 50 16.01 -2.93 -17.00
CA ASN A 50 15.70 -4.35 -17.18
C ASN A 50 16.38 -5.15 -16.08
N GLY A 51 15.62 -5.68 -15.11
CA GLY A 51 16.18 -6.48 -14.02
C GLY A 51 16.76 -7.79 -14.55
N GLY A 52 15.94 -8.55 -15.26
CA GLY A 52 16.37 -9.80 -15.89
C GLY A 52 15.78 -11.01 -15.17
N THR A 53 16.62 -11.92 -14.67
CA THR A 53 16.16 -13.08 -13.91
C THR A 53 16.49 -12.94 -12.45
N GLY A 54 15.48 -13.11 -11.58
CA GLY A 54 15.66 -13.04 -10.13
C GLY A 54 14.55 -12.21 -9.52
N ILE A 55 14.87 -11.52 -8.43
CA ILE A 55 13.99 -10.52 -7.80
C ILE A 55 14.72 -9.19 -7.84
N ASP A 56 14.32 -8.35 -8.78
CA ASP A 56 15.05 -7.13 -9.10
C ASP A 56 14.35 -5.90 -8.55
N THR A 57 15.14 -4.88 -8.23
CA THR A 57 14.70 -3.63 -7.61
C THR A 57 14.99 -2.45 -8.53
N ALA A 58 13.95 -1.71 -8.90
CA ALA A 58 14.10 -0.34 -9.40
C ALA A 58 14.02 0.63 -8.23
N SER A 59 15.06 1.45 -8.04
CA SER A 59 15.12 2.40 -6.94
C SER A 59 15.11 3.84 -7.41
N TYR A 60 14.26 4.62 -6.76
CA TYR A 60 14.13 6.07 -6.89
C TYR A 60 14.43 6.77 -5.55
N ALA A 61 15.12 6.09 -4.63
CA ALA A 61 15.38 6.56 -3.27
C ALA A 61 16.14 7.90 -3.21
N ASN A 62 16.94 8.21 -4.24
CA ASN A 62 17.68 9.46 -4.34
C ASN A 62 16.96 10.54 -5.18
N SER A 63 15.76 10.26 -5.68
CA SER A 63 14.96 11.23 -6.43
C SER A 63 14.66 12.44 -5.57
N THR A 64 14.83 13.62 -6.16
CA THR A 64 14.61 14.91 -5.48
C THR A 64 13.15 15.38 -5.53
N ALA A 65 12.25 14.54 -6.03
CA ALA A 65 10.81 14.73 -6.09
C ALA A 65 10.08 13.39 -6.08
N GLY A 66 8.78 13.43 -5.74
CA GLY A 66 7.92 12.25 -5.76
C GLY A 66 7.80 11.65 -7.16
N VAL A 67 7.73 10.32 -7.22
CA VAL A 67 7.67 9.51 -8.44
C VAL A 67 6.33 8.77 -8.55
N THR A 68 5.90 8.55 -9.78
CA THR A 68 4.76 7.68 -10.10
C THR A 68 5.27 6.51 -10.93
N VAL A 69 5.27 5.31 -10.35
CA VAL A 69 5.84 4.10 -10.96
C VAL A 69 4.79 3.01 -11.02
N SER A 70 4.67 2.38 -12.19
CA SER A 70 3.73 1.28 -12.42
C SER A 70 4.45 0.06 -12.97
N LEU A 71 4.49 -1.01 -12.17
CA LEU A 71 4.96 -2.34 -12.59
C LEU A 71 3.95 -3.07 -13.48
N ILE A 72 2.76 -2.49 -13.71
CA ILE A 72 1.77 -3.01 -14.65
C ILE A 72 2.12 -2.56 -16.07
N THR A 73 2.35 -1.27 -16.23
CA THR A 73 2.67 -0.65 -17.53
C THR A 73 4.17 -0.64 -17.81
N GLY A 74 5.00 -0.86 -16.79
CA GLY A 74 6.46 -0.79 -16.90
C GLY A 74 6.93 0.63 -17.17
N THR A 75 6.37 1.61 -16.47
CA THR A 75 6.64 3.04 -16.74
C THR A 75 6.83 3.84 -15.45
N GLY A 76 7.74 4.81 -15.51
CA GLY A 76 7.93 5.85 -14.50
C GLY A 76 7.52 7.24 -14.99
N LEU A 77 7.09 8.11 -14.07
CA LEU A 77 6.79 9.53 -14.30
C LEU A 77 7.17 10.37 -13.07
N GLY A 78 7.59 11.61 -13.28
CA GLY A 78 7.95 12.54 -12.19
C GLY A 78 9.31 12.23 -11.56
N GLY A 79 9.99 13.25 -11.03
CA GLY A 79 11.33 13.12 -10.47
C GLY A 79 12.31 12.42 -11.42
N ASP A 80 13.10 11.52 -10.86
CA ASP A 80 14.04 10.67 -11.59
C ASP A 80 13.33 9.58 -12.40
N ALA A 81 12.06 9.27 -12.12
CA ALA A 81 11.31 8.29 -12.91
C ALA A 81 10.84 8.85 -14.27
N GLN A 82 11.11 10.12 -14.59
CA GLN A 82 10.48 10.81 -15.71
C GLN A 82 10.85 10.23 -17.09
N GLY A 83 9.94 9.40 -17.61
CA GLY A 83 10.10 8.80 -18.94
C GLY A 83 10.74 7.42 -18.91
N ASP A 84 10.96 6.88 -17.71
CA ASP A 84 11.52 5.56 -17.52
C ASP A 84 10.63 4.45 -18.05
N THR A 85 11.28 3.39 -18.50
CA THR A 85 10.67 2.11 -18.84
C THR A 85 11.26 1.00 -17.99
N LEU A 86 10.40 0.14 -17.44
CA LEU A 86 10.76 -0.90 -16.48
C LEU A 86 10.31 -2.26 -17.02
N THR A 87 11.22 -3.23 -17.02
CA THR A 87 10.96 -4.61 -17.45
C THR A 87 11.63 -5.58 -16.49
N ALA A 88 10.95 -6.69 -16.17
CA ALA A 88 11.44 -7.69 -15.21
C ALA A 88 11.91 -7.04 -13.90
N ILE A 89 11.04 -6.25 -13.28
CA ILE A 89 11.24 -5.62 -11.98
C ILE A 89 10.12 -6.07 -11.07
N GLU A 90 10.47 -6.60 -9.91
CA GLU A 90 9.52 -7.08 -8.91
C GLU A 90 9.38 -6.11 -7.74
N THR A 91 10.42 -5.32 -7.45
CA THR A 91 10.44 -4.37 -6.34
C THR A 91 10.63 -2.94 -6.83
N VAL A 92 9.82 -2.01 -6.32
CA VAL A 92 10.04 -0.57 -6.50
C VAL A 92 10.27 0.07 -5.14
N VAL A 93 11.33 0.87 -5.08
CA VAL A 93 11.61 1.78 -3.96
C VAL A 93 11.37 3.20 -4.44
N GLY A 94 10.45 3.90 -3.78
CA GLY A 94 10.14 5.30 -3.97
C GLY A 94 11.20 6.22 -3.40
N SER A 95 10.88 7.50 -3.37
CA SER A 95 11.70 8.61 -2.92
C SER A 95 11.44 8.96 -1.45
N SER A 96 11.96 10.10 -1.00
CA SER A 96 11.60 10.67 0.32
C SER A 96 10.42 11.66 0.23
N PHE A 97 9.65 11.59 -0.84
CA PHE A 97 8.52 12.48 -1.13
C PHE A 97 7.32 11.63 -1.53
N ASN A 98 6.16 12.26 -1.54
CA ASN A 98 4.90 11.60 -1.88
C ASN A 98 4.94 10.91 -3.26
N ASP A 99 4.94 9.60 -3.22
CA ASP A 99 5.01 8.72 -4.38
C ASP A 99 3.66 8.09 -4.71
N THR A 100 3.56 7.53 -5.91
CA THR A 100 2.45 6.67 -6.30
C THR A 100 2.97 5.42 -6.96
N LEU A 101 2.89 4.29 -6.25
CA LEU A 101 3.47 3.02 -6.67
C LEU A 101 2.37 2.01 -6.99
N THR A 102 2.45 1.35 -8.15
CA THR A 102 1.39 0.46 -8.65
C THR A 102 1.91 -0.92 -8.99
N ALA A 103 1.26 -1.96 -8.46
CA ALA A 103 1.53 -3.36 -8.82
C ALA A 103 0.27 -4.23 -8.77
N GLN A 104 0.27 -5.32 -9.55
CA GLN A 104 -0.82 -6.30 -9.59
C GLN A 104 -0.36 -7.76 -9.61
N THR A 105 0.95 -8.01 -9.63
CA THR A 105 1.48 -9.36 -9.78
C THR A 105 1.91 -9.88 -8.41
N SER A 106 1.52 -11.11 -8.09
CA SER A 106 1.93 -11.77 -6.84
C SER A 106 3.46 -11.85 -6.75
N GLY A 107 4.00 -11.51 -5.58
CA GLY A 107 5.44 -11.43 -5.35
C GLY A 107 6.04 -10.05 -5.57
N HIS A 108 5.31 -9.10 -6.15
CA HIS A 108 5.79 -7.72 -6.25
C HIS A 108 5.82 -7.03 -4.88
N SER A 109 6.77 -6.10 -4.71
CA SER A 109 6.94 -5.32 -3.49
C SER A 109 6.99 -3.83 -3.81
N LEU A 110 6.21 -3.05 -3.06
CA LEU A 110 6.17 -1.60 -3.15
C LEU A 110 6.69 -1.01 -1.83
N GLN A 111 7.69 -0.14 -1.92
CA GLN A 111 8.29 0.55 -0.78
C GLN A 111 8.27 2.04 -1.11
N GLY A 112 7.45 2.82 -0.43
CA GLY A 112 7.22 4.24 -0.67
C GLY A 112 8.39 5.05 -0.16
N GLY A 113 8.66 4.93 1.14
CA GLY A 113 9.83 5.52 1.76
C GLY A 113 9.40 6.50 2.82
N ALA A 114 9.59 7.79 2.56
CA ALA A 114 9.04 8.84 3.42
C ALA A 114 8.19 9.77 2.56
N GLY A 115 7.31 10.55 3.19
CA GLY A 115 6.27 11.30 2.48
C GLY A 115 4.93 10.59 2.60
N ASP A 116 3.87 11.25 2.12
CA ASP A 116 2.54 10.64 2.12
C ASP A 116 2.35 9.88 0.79
N ASP A 117 2.54 8.56 0.84
CA ASP A 117 2.61 7.70 -0.34
C ASP A 117 1.27 7.04 -0.68
N VAL A 118 1.10 6.72 -1.96
CA VAL A 118 -0.09 6.01 -2.47
C VAL A 118 0.29 4.69 -3.13
N TYR A 119 -0.18 3.60 -2.57
CA TYR A 119 -0.01 2.25 -3.10
C TYR A 119 -1.25 1.79 -3.83
N ILE A 120 -1.15 1.57 -5.14
CA ILE A 120 -2.24 0.99 -5.94
C ILE A 120 -2.01 -0.52 -6.07
N VAL A 121 -2.73 -1.29 -5.24
CA VAL A 121 -2.61 -2.75 -5.15
C VAL A 121 -3.74 -3.41 -5.91
N GLY A 122 -3.44 -3.91 -7.12
CA GLY A 122 -4.40 -4.51 -8.04
C GLY A 122 -4.45 -6.04 -8.02
N GLY A 123 -3.58 -6.71 -7.25
CA GLY A 123 -3.45 -8.17 -7.27
C GLY A 123 -3.08 -8.78 -5.93
N THR A 124 -3.51 -10.02 -5.71
CA THR A 124 -3.18 -10.75 -4.49
C THR A 124 -1.68 -11.07 -4.43
N GLY A 125 -1.10 -11.01 -3.23
CA GLY A 125 0.33 -11.29 -3.03
C GLY A 125 1.28 -10.16 -3.39
N VAL A 126 0.79 -8.97 -3.72
CA VAL A 126 1.59 -7.74 -3.70
C VAL A 126 1.83 -7.35 -2.24
N THR A 127 3.06 -6.97 -1.91
CA THR A 127 3.45 -6.53 -0.57
C THR A 127 3.70 -5.04 -0.55
N VAL A 128 3.31 -4.39 0.54
CA VAL A 128 3.61 -2.97 0.84
C VAL A 128 4.51 -2.95 2.07
N SER A 129 5.56 -2.14 2.03
CA SER A 129 6.49 -1.96 3.15
C SER A 129 6.72 -0.48 3.41
N GLU A 130 6.47 -0.07 4.65
CA GLU A 130 6.58 1.32 5.06
C GLU A 130 7.57 1.54 6.20
N LEU A 131 8.13 2.76 6.24
CA LEU A 131 8.96 3.20 7.35
C LEU A 131 8.10 3.58 8.56
N VAL A 132 8.65 3.42 9.76
CA VAL A 132 8.04 4.02 10.96
C VAL A 132 8.15 5.53 10.84
N ASP A 133 7.05 6.24 11.07
CA ASP A 133 6.95 7.69 10.87
C ASP A 133 7.24 8.12 9.41
N GLY A 134 6.95 7.25 8.42
CA GLY A 134 7.14 7.50 6.98
C GLY A 134 6.27 8.63 6.44
N GLY A 135 5.03 8.72 6.90
CA GLY A 135 4.07 9.72 6.47
C GLY A 135 2.67 9.30 6.87
N ASN A 136 1.68 9.75 6.10
CA ASN A 136 0.31 9.27 6.16
C ASN A 136 -0.05 8.56 4.86
N ASP A 137 0.11 7.25 4.85
CA ASP A 137 0.17 6.45 3.64
C ASP A 137 -1.19 5.80 3.31
N GLU A 138 -1.46 5.66 2.02
CA GLU A 138 -2.75 5.15 1.52
C GLU A 138 -2.58 3.95 0.58
N VAL A 139 -3.15 2.82 0.96
CA VAL A 139 -3.40 1.72 0.02
C VAL A 139 -4.75 1.89 -0.66
N ARG A 140 -4.74 1.91 -1.99
CA ARG A 140 -5.91 1.84 -2.85
C ARG A 140 -5.99 0.49 -3.52
N THR A 141 -7.15 -0.16 -3.46
CA THR A 141 -7.31 -1.49 -4.06
C THR A 141 -8.66 -1.68 -4.72
N THR A 142 -8.72 -2.64 -5.65
CA THR A 142 -9.96 -3.20 -6.21
C THR A 142 -10.14 -4.66 -5.81
N LEU A 143 -9.28 -5.20 -4.95
CA LEU A 143 -9.40 -6.54 -4.40
C LEU A 143 -10.56 -6.59 -3.43
N GLY A 144 -11.37 -7.63 -3.48
CA GLY A 144 -12.50 -7.81 -2.55
C GLY A 144 -12.07 -8.15 -1.12
N ASP A 145 -10.78 -8.34 -0.87
CA ASP A 145 -10.19 -8.59 0.45
C ASP A 145 -8.77 -8.01 0.49
N LEU A 146 -8.49 -7.16 1.48
CA LEU A 146 -7.14 -6.65 1.73
C LEU A 146 -6.93 -6.35 3.23
N THR A 147 -5.75 -6.69 3.73
CA THR A 147 -5.24 -6.27 5.05
C THR A 147 -4.11 -5.27 4.87
N LEU A 148 -4.14 -4.16 5.60
CA LEU A 148 -3.06 -3.18 5.60
C LEU A 148 -1.75 -3.77 6.12
N ALA A 149 -0.65 -3.36 5.50
CA ALA A 149 0.68 -3.56 6.07
C ALA A 149 0.84 -2.73 7.36
N ALA A 150 1.85 -3.04 8.16
CA ALA A 150 2.22 -2.17 9.28
C ALA A 150 2.64 -0.78 8.77
N ASN A 151 2.45 0.26 9.58
CA ASN A 151 2.81 1.65 9.26
C ASN A 151 2.05 2.26 8.08
N VAL A 152 0.90 1.68 7.69
CA VAL A 152 0.01 2.30 6.71
C VAL A 152 -1.26 2.74 7.42
N GLU A 153 -1.69 3.98 7.20
CA GLU A 153 -2.78 4.61 7.95
C GLU A 153 -4.12 4.49 7.21
N ARG A 154 -4.11 4.41 5.88
CA ARG A 154 -5.35 4.51 5.08
C ARG A 154 -5.54 3.35 4.12
N LEU A 155 -6.77 2.83 4.09
CA LEU A 155 -7.24 1.82 3.14
C LEU A 155 -8.48 2.32 2.41
N THR A 156 -8.38 2.47 1.09
CA THR A 156 -9.49 2.89 0.24
C THR A 156 -9.80 1.81 -0.79
N TYR A 157 -10.99 1.24 -0.72
CA TYR A 157 -11.49 0.41 -1.81
C TYR A 157 -12.03 1.29 -2.94
N THR A 158 -11.63 0.95 -4.17
CA THR A 158 -11.95 1.67 -5.41
C THR A 158 -12.69 0.80 -6.41
N GLY A 159 -13.03 -0.43 -6.01
CA GLY A 159 -13.84 -1.34 -6.81
C GLY A 159 -15.34 -1.01 -6.71
N ALA A 160 -16.15 -1.88 -7.30
CA ALA A 160 -17.60 -1.68 -7.41
C ALA A 160 -18.44 -2.80 -6.78
N GLY A 161 -17.79 -3.77 -6.14
CA GLY A 161 -18.46 -4.87 -5.43
C GLY A 161 -18.06 -4.92 -3.97
N ASN A 162 -18.54 -5.92 -3.23
CA ASN A 162 -18.26 -6.07 -1.81
C ASN A 162 -16.76 -6.14 -1.50
N PHE A 163 -16.39 -5.56 -0.37
CA PHE A 163 -15.02 -5.47 0.13
C PHE A 163 -14.91 -5.96 1.57
N VAL A 164 -13.83 -6.68 1.87
CA VAL A 164 -13.38 -6.96 3.24
C VAL A 164 -12.09 -6.18 3.47
N GLY A 165 -12.18 -5.09 4.23
CA GLY A 165 -11.05 -4.21 4.55
C GLY A 165 -10.58 -4.42 5.98
N ARG A 166 -9.31 -4.78 6.17
CA ARG A 166 -8.69 -4.97 7.49
C ARG A 166 -7.59 -3.94 7.69
N GLY A 167 -7.64 -3.21 8.80
CA GLY A 167 -6.59 -2.31 9.26
C GLY A 167 -5.45 -3.05 9.96
N ASN A 168 -4.71 -2.31 10.77
CA ASN A 168 -3.59 -2.75 11.58
C ASN A 168 -3.77 -2.27 13.05
N ALA A 169 -2.69 -1.90 13.74
CA ALA A 169 -2.75 -1.49 15.15
C ALA A 169 -2.68 0.04 15.35
N LEU A 170 -2.70 0.80 14.24
CA LEU A 170 -2.70 2.26 14.21
C LEU A 170 -4.14 2.79 14.14
N ASP A 171 -4.28 4.10 14.28
CA ASP A 171 -5.55 4.79 14.05
C ASP A 171 -5.83 4.84 12.53
N ASN A 172 -6.51 3.83 11.99
CA ASN A 172 -6.69 3.67 10.55
C ASN A 172 -7.92 4.42 10.00
N ILE A 173 -7.86 4.82 8.73
CA ILE A 173 -9.04 5.25 7.96
C ILE A 173 -9.33 4.19 6.90
N ILE A 174 -10.48 3.53 7.00
CA ILE A 174 -10.90 2.47 6.07
C ILE A 174 -12.18 2.89 5.35
N THR A 175 -12.16 2.92 4.02
CA THR A 175 -13.30 3.27 3.15
C THR A 175 -13.71 2.08 2.28
N GLY A 176 -14.94 1.58 2.48
CA GLY A 176 -15.53 0.43 1.79
C GLY A 176 -16.03 0.74 0.38
N GLY A 177 -16.68 1.89 0.17
CA GLY A 177 -17.08 2.35 -1.17
C GLY A 177 -18.51 1.94 -1.53
N VAL A 178 -18.67 1.15 -2.60
CA VAL A 178 -19.99 0.64 -3.01
C VAL A 178 -19.98 -0.89 -2.89
N GLY A 179 -21.10 -1.46 -2.46
CA GLY A 179 -21.18 -2.88 -2.14
C GLY A 179 -21.58 -3.08 -0.69
N ASN A 180 -21.71 -4.33 -0.28
CA ASN A 180 -21.92 -4.64 1.14
C ASN A 180 -20.57 -5.00 1.74
N ASP A 181 -19.99 -4.06 2.46
CA ASP A 181 -18.59 -4.15 2.89
C ASP A 181 -18.47 -4.62 4.35
N VAL A 182 -17.35 -5.25 4.67
CA VAL A 182 -16.97 -5.65 6.02
C VAL A 182 -15.67 -4.94 6.37
N LEU A 183 -15.74 -4.03 7.34
CA LEU A 183 -14.61 -3.21 7.78
C LEU A 183 -14.18 -3.65 9.18
N ILE A 184 -12.89 -3.91 9.32
CA ILE A 184 -12.26 -4.39 10.56
C ILE A 184 -11.09 -3.45 10.81
N GLY A 185 -11.26 -2.52 11.75
CA GLY A 185 -10.25 -1.51 12.07
C GLY A 185 -8.99 -2.12 12.68
N GLY A 186 -9.17 -3.02 13.64
CA GLY A 186 -8.10 -3.57 14.44
C GLY A 186 -8.04 -2.86 15.79
N ASN A 187 -6.83 -2.57 16.27
CA ASN A 187 -6.65 -1.77 17.48
C ASN A 187 -6.28 -0.34 17.06
N GLY A 188 -6.69 0.65 17.83
CA GLY A 188 -6.49 2.05 17.45
C GLY A 188 -7.82 2.79 17.62
N ALA A 189 -7.83 4.07 17.30
CA ALA A 189 -9.05 4.86 17.14
C ALA A 189 -9.36 5.00 15.66
N ASP A 190 -10.16 4.08 15.12
CA ASP A 190 -10.34 3.93 13.68
C ASP A 190 -11.49 4.78 13.11
N GLN A 191 -11.38 5.17 11.84
CA GLN A 191 -12.45 5.78 11.06
C GLN A 191 -12.93 4.79 10.01
N LEU A 192 -14.10 4.18 10.25
CA LEU A 192 -14.67 3.14 9.39
C LEU A 192 -15.85 3.69 8.59
N ILE A 193 -15.68 3.74 7.27
CA ILE A 193 -16.60 4.39 6.33
C ILE A 193 -17.12 3.32 5.36
N GLY A 194 -18.34 2.82 5.55
CA GLY A 194 -18.93 1.78 4.71
C GLY A 194 -19.19 2.28 3.30
N GLY A 195 -20.09 3.27 3.18
CA GLY A 195 -20.40 3.92 1.93
C GLY A 195 -21.80 3.57 1.46
N ALA A 196 -21.94 2.99 0.28
CA ALA A 196 -23.24 2.63 -0.29
C ALA A 196 -23.45 1.12 -0.29
N GLY A 197 -24.43 0.66 0.49
CA GLY A 197 -24.84 -0.73 0.54
C GLY A 197 -25.36 -1.06 1.92
N VAL A 198 -25.13 -2.29 2.37
CA VAL A 198 -25.35 -2.72 3.75
C VAL A 198 -24.00 -3.13 4.32
N ASP A 199 -23.44 -2.25 5.12
CA ASP A 199 -22.06 -2.34 5.57
C ASP A 199 -21.97 -2.81 7.01
N ILE A 200 -20.88 -3.52 7.32
CA ILE A 200 -20.63 -4.17 8.59
C ILE A 200 -19.32 -3.64 9.16
N VAL A 201 -19.35 -3.08 10.37
CA VAL A 201 -18.15 -3.00 11.21
C VAL A 201 -18.05 -4.30 12.00
N SER A 202 -16.90 -4.97 11.95
CA SER A 202 -16.68 -6.26 12.62
C SER A 202 -15.48 -6.17 13.56
N TYR A 203 -15.65 -6.66 14.79
CA TYR A 203 -14.61 -6.79 15.81
C TYR A 203 -14.21 -8.26 16.01
N GLU A 204 -14.30 -9.07 14.96
CA GLU A 204 -14.02 -10.51 14.99
C GLU A 204 -12.60 -10.86 15.43
N ASP A 205 -11.66 -9.92 15.32
CA ASP A 205 -10.26 -10.00 15.71
C ASP A 205 -9.98 -9.51 17.14
N ALA A 206 -10.96 -8.91 17.79
CA ALA A 206 -10.85 -8.42 19.16
C ALA A 206 -11.03 -9.54 20.19
N SER A 207 -10.51 -9.31 21.40
CA SER A 207 -10.75 -10.23 22.54
C SER A 207 -12.12 -10.04 23.20
N SER A 208 -12.66 -8.81 23.19
CA SER A 208 -14.01 -8.43 23.62
C SER A 208 -14.17 -6.94 23.37
N VAL A 209 -15.37 -6.48 23.04
CA VAL A 209 -15.65 -5.04 22.87
C VAL A 209 -16.85 -4.57 23.67
N THR A 210 -16.83 -3.29 24.03
CA THR A 210 -18.06 -2.58 24.40
C THR A 210 -18.39 -1.59 23.31
N LEU A 211 -19.53 -1.77 22.65
CA LEU A 211 -20.05 -0.84 21.67
C LEU A 211 -21.20 -0.04 22.28
N ASN A 212 -20.93 1.21 22.66
CA ASN A 212 -21.95 2.11 23.20
C ASN A 212 -22.38 3.16 22.19
N LEU A 213 -23.23 2.76 21.23
CA LEU A 213 -23.75 3.62 20.17
C LEU A 213 -24.64 4.76 20.70
N LYS A 214 -25.10 4.67 21.96
CA LYS A 214 -25.85 5.75 22.61
C LYS A 214 -24.98 6.92 23.05
N THR A 215 -23.74 6.66 23.49
CA THR A 215 -22.84 7.69 24.04
C THR A 215 -21.63 7.97 23.14
N GLY A 216 -21.32 7.07 22.20
CA GLY A 216 -20.08 7.08 21.43
C GLY A 216 -18.85 6.69 22.24
N VAL A 217 -19.02 6.21 23.48
CA VAL A 217 -17.89 5.81 24.34
C VAL A 217 -17.74 4.29 24.30
N HIS A 218 -16.83 3.85 23.46
CA HIS A 218 -16.52 2.45 23.20
C HIS A 218 -15.32 1.96 24.03
N THR A 219 -15.11 0.64 24.13
CA THR A 219 -13.93 0.05 24.80
C THR A 219 -13.40 -1.17 24.06
N GLY A 220 -12.15 -1.54 24.34
CA GLY A 220 -11.46 -2.62 23.64
C GLY A 220 -10.91 -2.08 22.32
N PHE A 221 -10.95 -2.89 21.27
CA PHE A 221 -10.58 -2.46 19.92
C PHE A 221 -11.50 -1.37 19.38
N ALA A 222 -12.75 -1.31 19.83
CA ALA A 222 -13.66 -0.24 19.45
C ALA A 222 -13.31 1.15 20.03
N ALA A 223 -12.31 1.26 20.91
CA ALA A 223 -12.08 2.45 21.72
C ALA A 223 -11.57 3.65 20.90
N GLY A 224 -12.45 4.63 20.66
CA GLY A 224 -12.12 5.83 19.89
C GLY A 224 -12.60 5.76 18.45
N ASP A 225 -13.10 4.60 18.02
CA ASP A 225 -13.61 4.42 16.68
C ASP A 225 -14.77 5.34 16.35
N THR A 226 -14.86 5.69 15.06
CA THR A 226 -15.96 6.44 14.48
C THR A 226 -16.48 5.71 13.24
N PHE A 227 -17.79 5.84 13.02
CA PHE A 227 -18.50 5.07 12.00
C PHE A 227 -19.32 6.00 11.11
N SER A 228 -19.27 5.77 9.81
CA SER A 228 -20.07 6.51 8.82
C SER A 228 -20.60 5.56 7.75
N GLY A 229 -21.91 5.61 7.49
CA GLY A 229 -22.56 4.70 6.54
C GLY A 229 -22.40 3.23 6.93
N ILE A 230 -22.70 2.88 8.20
CA ILE A 230 -22.63 1.51 8.73
C ILE A 230 -24.02 1.10 9.21
N GLU A 231 -24.50 -0.06 8.74
CA GLU A 231 -25.81 -0.59 9.09
C GLU A 231 -25.74 -1.70 10.15
N THR A 232 -24.63 -2.44 10.22
CA THR A 232 -24.47 -3.58 11.15
C THR A 232 -23.18 -3.48 11.95
N PHE A 233 -23.28 -3.80 13.24
CA PHE A 233 -22.12 -3.93 14.14
C PHE A 233 -22.00 -5.36 14.62
N ARG A 234 -20.88 -6.02 14.27
CA ARG A 234 -20.56 -7.38 14.68
C ARG A 234 -19.51 -7.37 15.80
N GLY A 235 -19.78 -8.11 16.86
CA GLY A 235 -18.88 -8.32 17.99
C GLY A 235 -17.70 -9.22 17.69
N SER A 236 -16.98 -9.55 18.75
CA SER A 236 -15.91 -10.54 18.77
C SER A 236 -16.48 -11.96 18.90
N THR A 237 -15.58 -12.94 19.03
CA THR A 237 -15.97 -14.32 19.37
C THR A 237 -16.12 -14.56 20.88
N ALA A 238 -15.95 -13.51 21.69
CA ALA A 238 -15.97 -13.57 23.15
C ALA A 238 -17.21 -12.86 23.72
N GLY A 239 -17.18 -12.53 25.02
CA GLY A 239 -18.29 -11.83 25.67
C GLY A 239 -18.26 -10.34 25.37
N ASP A 240 -19.13 -9.88 24.47
CA ASP A 240 -19.28 -8.47 24.12
C ASP A 240 -20.42 -7.78 24.88
N THR A 241 -20.36 -6.44 24.93
CA THR A 241 -21.41 -5.61 25.51
C THR A 241 -21.88 -4.57 24.50
N PHE A 242 -23.16 -4.59 24.13
CA PHE A 242 -23.74 -3.62 23.22
C PHE A 242 -24.78 -2.73 23.90
N TYR A 243 -24.68 -1.42 23.65
CA TYR A 243 -25.71 -0.45 23.99
C TYR A 243 -26.21 0.20 22.70
N ALA A 244 -27.39 -0.23 22.26
CA ALA A 244 -28.07 0.37 21.12
C ALA A 244 -28.36 1.87 21.35
N SER A 245 -28.30 2.62 20.27
CA SER A 245 -28.74 4.00 20.15
C SER A 245 -30.28 4.09 20.15
N ALA A 246 -30.81 5.28 19.84
CA ALA A 246 -32.25 5.47 19.64
C ALA A 246 -32.71 5.07 18.22
N ALA A 247 -31.78 4.75 17.32
CA ALA A 247 -32.07 4.26 15.97
C ALA A 247 -32.28 2.73 15.95
N ALA A 248 -32.69 2.21 14.80
CA ALA A 248 -32.76 0.77 14.58
C ALA A 248 -31.35 0.23 14.24
N ASP A 249 -30.56 -0.08 15.26
CA ASP A 249 -29.23 -0.66 15.09
C ASP A 249 -29.33 -2.18 14.85
N ASN A 250 -28.58 -2.70 13.87
CA ASN A 250 -28.40 -4.14 13.71
C ASN A 250 -27.15 -4.59 14.46
N LEU A 251 -27.34 -5.40 15.50
CA LEU A 251 -26.28 -5.85 16.40
C LEU A 251 -26.16 -7.38 16.30
N ASP A 252 -24.97 -7.85 15.94
CA ASP A 252 -24.60 -9.27 15.80
C ASP A 252 -23.48 -9.56 16.82
N GLY A 253 -23.67 -10.48 17.76
CA GLY A 253 -22.73 -10.68 18.88
C GLY A 253 -22.73 -12.08 19.43
#